data_AF-A0A9E3WNP7-F1
#
_entry.id   AF-A0A9E3WNP7-F1
#
_cell.length_a   1.000
_cell.length_b   1.000
_cell.length_c   1.000
_cell.angle_alpha   90.00
_cell.angle_beta   90.00
_cell.angle_gamma   90.00
#
_symmetry.space_group_name_H-M   'P 1'
#
loop_
_entity.id
_entity.type
_entity.pdbx_description
1 polymer ?
#
loop_
_entity_poly.entity_id
_entity_poly.type
_entity_poly.pdbx_seq_one_letter_code
_entity_poly.pdbx_strand_id
1 'polypeptide(L)'
;MASLAADAVSLFRTWWQQDRIRSSPREGKLLRLAPGAILCVDGNTIEVLSREVIETTGGSILRYHCCGDKSHSELWVSVSQVPSAVWCCGGAEQRLVADEIEVWSVGGKDRNL
;
A
#
# COMPACT_ATOMS: atom_id res chain seq x y z
N MET A 1 11.29 33.25 -16.45
CA MET A 1 11.86 32.49 -15.32
C MET A 1 10.80 31.50 -14.82
N ALA A 2 10.45 30.52 -15.66
CA ALA A 2 9.61 29.41 -15.24
C ALA A 2 10.47 28.47 -14.40
N SER A 3 9.97 28.16 -13.22
CA SER A 3 10.72 27.70 -12.06
C SER A 3 11.33 26.31 -12.25
N LEU A 4 12.63 26.17 -11.93
CA LEU A 4 13.35 24.91 -11.70
C LEU A 4 12.56 23.89 -10.84
N ALA A 5 11.61 24.37 -10.02
CA ALA A 5 10.74 23.51 -9.23
C ALA A 5 9.74 22.71 -10.06
N ALA A 6 9.23 23.25 -11.18
CA ALA A 6 8.28 22.53 -12.03
C ALA A 6 8.97 21.36 -12.76
N ASP A 7 10.20 21.58 -13.23
CA ASP A 7 11.00 20.55 -13.88
C ASP A 7 11.48 19.48 -12.88
N ALA A 8 11.84 19.88 -11.66
CA ALA A 8 12.18 18.95 -10.59
C ALA A 8 10.98 18.08 -10.18
N VAL A 9 9.78 18.64 -10.09
CA VAL A 9 8.54 17.89 -9.79
C VAL A 9 8.18 16.94 -10.93
N SER A 10 8.39 17.34 -12.19
CA SER A 10 8.17 16.46 -13.33
C SER A 10 9.17 15.30 -13.34
N LEU A 11 10.46 15.57 -13.13
CA LEU A 11 11.50 14.53 -13.04
C LEU A 11 11.27 13.58 -11.86
N PHE A 12 10.84 14.10 -10.71
CA PHE A 12 10.43 13.27 -9.58
C PHE A 12 9.21 12.42 -9.90
N ARG A 13 8.19 12.98 -10.57
CA ARG A 13 7.01 12.21 -11.02
C ARG A 13 7.38 11.12 -12.01
N THR A 14 8.30 11.38 -12.93
CA THR A 14 8.75 10.38 -13.91
C THR A 14 9.62 9.31 -13.27
N TRP A 15 10.50 9.67 -12.33
CA TRP A 15 11.28 8.71 -11.55
C TRP A 15 10.39 7.86 -10.62
N TRP A 16 9.40 8.49 -9.99
CA TRP A 16 8.34 7.86 -9.18
C TRP A 16 7.42 6.94 -10.00
N GLN A 17 7.10 7.32 -11.24
CA GLN A 17 6.39 6.46 -12.19
C GLN A 17 7.24 5.32 -12.75
N GLN A 18 8.56 5.32 -12.57
CA GLN A 18 9.41 4.21 -13.01
C GLN A 18 9.65 3.17 -11.91
N ASP A 19 9.44 3.50 -10.63
CA ASP A 19 9.53 2.56 -9.50
C ASP A 19 8.25 1.72 -9.31
N ARG A 20 7.50 1.50 -10.42
CA ARG A 20 6.27 0.69 -10.56
C ARG A 20 6.50 -0.83 -10.37
N ILE A 21 7.53 -1.23 -9.63
CA ILE A 21 7.91 -2.64 -9.50
C ILE A 21 7.05 -3.30 -8.41
N ARG A 22 5.84 -3.68 -8.85
CA ARG A 22 5.05 -4.87 -8.48
C ARG A 22 5.13 -5.25 -7.00
N SER A 23 4.12 -4.85 -6.23
CA SER A 23 4.03 -5.18 -4.82
C SER A 23 3.17 -6.43 -4.61
N SER A 24 3.67 -7.57 -5.08
CA SER A 24 2.98 -8.83 -4.82
C SER A 24 3.09 -9.20 -3.32
N PRO A 25 2.06 -9.84 -2.72
CA PRO A 25 2.18 -10.46 -1.41
C PRO A 25 3.37 -11.43 -1.33
N ARG A 26 3.76 -12.03 -2.47
CA ARG A 26 4.89 -12.98 -2.59
C ARG A 26 6.25 -12.32 -2.40
N GLU A 27 6.39 -11.04 -2.71
CA GLU A 27 7.63 -10.28 -2.50
C GLU A 27 7.76 -9.75 -1.06
N GLY A 28 6.75 -9.96 -0.21
CA GLY A 28 6.78 -9.57 1.20
C GLY A 28 6.70 -8.07 1.46
N LYS A 29 6.63 -7.22 0.42
CA LYS A 29 6.49 -5.76 0.55
C LYS A 29 5.20 -5.36 1.28
N LEU A 30 4.08 -6.03 0.98
CA LEU A 30 2.81 -5.79 1.66
C LEU A 30 2.87 -6.11 3.15
N LEU A 31 3.75 -7.04 3.58
CA LEU A 31 3.92 -7.38 4.99
C LEU A 31 4.62 -6.28 5.80
N ARG A 32 5.26 -5.33 5.11
CA ARG A 32 6.13 -4.30 5.71
C ARG A 32 5.52 -2.90 5.67
N LEU A 33 4.25 -2.77 5.27
CA LEU A 33 3.57 -1.48 5.25
C LEU A 33 3.56 -0.84 6.64
N ALA A 34 3.85 0.45 6.66
CA ALA A 34 3.83 1.30 7.85
C ALA A 34 2.70 2.33 7.72
N PRO A 35 2.19 2.86 8.83
CA PRO A 35 1.33 4.05 8.81
C PRO A 35 1.94 5.19 7.99
N GLY A 36 1.13 5.86 7.18
CA GLY A 36 1.54 6.88 6.21
C GLY A 36 1.98 6.33 4.86
N ALA A 37 2.05 5.01 4.67
CA ALA A 37 2.24 4.41 3.35
C ALA A 37 1.02 4.68 2.48
N ILE A 38 1.25 5.01 1.22
CA ILE A 38 0.19 5.21 0.24
C ILE A 38 0.08 3.96 -0.62
N LEU A 39 -1.13 3.53 -0.93
CA LEU A 39 -1.41 2.41 -1.82
C LEU A 39 -2.33 2.90 -2.95
N CYS A 40 -2.29 2.21 -4.09
CA CYS A 40 -3.26 2.36 -5.16
C CYS A 40 -3.97 1.02 -5.35
N VAL A 41 -5.28 1.00 -5.17
CA VAL A 41 -6.14 -0.18 -5.38
C VAL A 41 -7.22 0.20 -6.39
N ASP A 42 -7.25 -0.48 -7.53
CA ASP A 42 -8.14 -0.17 -8.66
C ASP A 42 -8.13 1.30 -9.10
N GLY A 43 -6.94 1.91 -9.08
CA GLY A 43 -6.76 3.33 -9.43
C GLY A 43 -7.16 4.32 -8.33
N ASN A 44 -7.63 3.85 -7.17
CA ASN A 44 -7.94 4.68 -6.01
C ASN A 44 -6.74 4.77 -5.08
N THR A 45 -6.31 6.00 -4.80
CA THR A 45 -5.24 6.26 -3.83
C THR A 45 -5.78 6.20 -2.41
N ILE A 46 -5.10 5.43 -1.56
CA ILE A 46 -5.46 5.22 -0.16
C ILE A 46 -4.22 5.34 0.72
N GLU A 47 -4.39 5.83 1.95
CA GLU A 47 -3.33 5.92 2.95
C GLU A 47 -3.54 4.85 4.03
N VAL A 48 -2.48 4.15 4.41
CA VAL A 48 -2.46 3.26 5.57
C VAL A 48 -2.40 4.11 6.84
N LEU A 49 -3.44 4.04 7.66
CA LEU A 49 -3.53 4.76 8.93
C LEU A 49 -2.93 3.97 10.08
N SER A 50 -3.20 2.66 10.13
CA SER A 50 -2.72 1.78 11.18
C SER A 50 -2.63 0.35 10.69
N ARG A 51 -1.93 -0.49 11.46
CA ARG A 51 -1.82 -1.93 11.19
C ARG A 51 -1.98 -2.72 12.47
N GLU A 52 -2.58 -3.89 12.36
CA GLU A 52 -2.67 -4.88 13.43
C GLU A 52 -2.36 -6.29 12.91
N VAL A 53 -1.88 -7.15 13.80
CA VAL A 53 -1.67 -8.56 13.53
C VAL A 53 -2.77 -9.33 14.24
N ILE A 54 -3.52 -10.14 13.50
CA ILE A 54 -4.57 -11.00 14.02
C ILE A 54 -4.08 -12.44 13.88
N GLU A 55 -3.90 -13.12 15.01
CA GLU A 55 -3.57 -14.55 15.01
C GLU A 55 -4.84 -15.37 14.79
N THR A 56 -4.78 -16.30 13.84
CA THR A 56 -5.87 -17.24 13.56
C THR A 56 -5.36 -18.67 13.63
N THR A 57 -6.27 -19.64 13.69
CA THR A 57 -5.91 -21.07 13.65
C THR A 57 -5.19 -21.49 12.36
N GLY A 58 -5.34 -20.72 11.27
CA GLY A 58 -4.70 -20.97 9.98
C GLY A 58 -3.43 -20.15 9.71
N GLY A 59 -2.95 -19.38 10.69
CA GLY A 59 -1.81 -18.47 10.57
C GLY A 59 -2.17 -17.03 10.93
N SER A 60 -1.27 -16.10 10.65
CA SER A 60 -1.46 -14.69 11.00
C SER A 60 -2.06 -13.90 9.83
N ILE A 61 -2.90 -12.92 10.15
CA ILE A 61 -3.45 -11.94 9.20
C ILE A 61 -2.92 -10.57 9.59
N LEU A 62 -2.33 -9.86 8.64
CA LEU A 62 -2.04 -8.44 8.77
C LEU A 62 -3.24 -7.66 8.28
N ARG A 63 -3.83 -6.86 9.16
CA ARG A 63 -4.94 -5.98 8.81
C ARG A 63 -4.46 -4.54 8.84
N TYR A 64 -4.58 -3.88 7.69
CA TYR A 64 -4.28 -2.47 7.52
C TYR A 64 -5.59 -1.71 7.50
N HIS A 65 -5.68 -0.69 8.36
CA HIS A 65 -6.77 0.27 8.33
C HIS A 65 -6.36 1.39 7.39
N CYS A 66 -7.17 1.65 6.38
CA CYS A 66 -6.88 2.57 5.30
C CYS A 66 -7.94 3.67 5.20
N CYS A 67 -7.53 4.82 4.67
CA CYS A 67 -8.44 5.91 4.32
C CYS A 67 -8.17 6.35 2.89
N GLY A 68 -9.23 6.44 2.08
CA GLY A 68 -9.16 7.02 0.74
C GLY A 68 -10.10 8.21 0.60
N ASP A 69 -10.16 8.77 -0.61
CA ASP A 69 -10.95 9.98 -0.94
C ASP A 69 -12.44 9.91 -0.57
N LYS A 70 -13.00 8.71 -0.36
CA LYS A 70 -14.45 8.52 -0.15
C LYS A 70 -14.84 7.70 1.07
N SER A 71 -13.94 6.93 1.69
CA SER A 71 -14.32 6.05 2.81
C SER A 71 -13.14 5.45 3.57
N HIS A 72 -13.43 5.03 4.80
CA HIS A 72 -12.62 4.04 5.52
C HIS A 72 -12.69 2.69 4.81
N SER A 73 -11.55 2.01 4.79
CA SER A 73 -11.36 0.76 4.08
C SER A 73 -10.27 -0.05 4.77
N GLU A 74 -10.17 -1.33 4.43
CA GLU A 74 -9.23 -2.22 5.07
C GLU A 74 -8.55 -3.12 4.05
N LEU A 75 -7.25 -3.35 4.21
CA LEU A 75 -6.49 -4.33 3.45
C LEU A 75 -6.06 -5.46 4.37
N TRP A 76 -6.49 -6.68 4.07
CA TRP A 76 -6.19 -7.87 4.85
C TRP A 76 -5.20 -8.73 4.06
N VAL A 77 -4.05 -9.02 4.66
CA VAL A 77 -2.99 -9.82 4.05
C VAL A 77 -2.79 -11.08 4.89
N SER A 78 -3.14 -12.23 4.32
CA SER A 78 -2.90 -13.52 4.96
C SER A 78 -1.43 -13.93 4.81
N VAL A 79 -0.80 -14.21 5.94
CA VAL A 79 0.57 -14.72 6.03
C VAL A 79 0.49 -16.24 6.16
N SER A 80 0.32 -16.90 5.02
CA SER A 80 0.28 -18.37 4.91
C SER A 80 1.23 -18.86 3.82
N GLN A 81 1.28 -20.17 3.57
CA GLN A 81 2.06 -20.72 2.46
C GLN A 81 1.64 -20.15 1.09
N VAL A 82 0.37 -19.76 0.95
CA VAL A 82 -0.15 -19.09 -0.26
C VAL A 82 -0.68 -17.71 0.17
N PRO A 83 0.17 -16.68 0.18
CA PRO A 83 -0.24 -15.37 0.65
C PRO A 83 -1.32 -14.79 -0.25
N SER A 84 -2.33 -14.18 0.37
CA SER A 84 -3.44 -13.53 -0.32
C SER A 84 -3.75 -12.18 0.29
N ALA A 85 -4.23 -11.26 -0.54
CA ALA A 85 -4.69 -9.95 -0.12
C ALA A 85 -6.19 -9.81 -0.40
N VAL A 86 -6.93 -9.24 0.54
CA VAL A 86 -8.35 -8.93 0.42
C VAL A 86 -8.54 -7.47 0.78
N TRP A 87 -9.24 -6.75 -0.09
CA TRP A 87 -9.62 -5.37 0.10
C TRP A 87 -11.07 -5.28 0.52
N CYS A 88 -11.34 -4.55 1.59
CA CYS A 88 -12.67 -4.35 2.15
C CYS A 88 -13.00 -2.86 2.11
N CYS A 89 -14.01 -2.47 1.34
CA CYS A 89 -14.44 -1.07 1.24
C CYS A 89 -15.96 -0.98 1.22
N GLY A 90 -16.55 -0.22 2.14
CA GLY A 90 -18.01 -0.03 2.21
C GLY A 90 -18.81 -1.34 2.42
N GLY A 91 -18.19 -2.36 3.03
CA GLY A 91 -18.80 -3.68 3.23
C GLY A 91 -18.68 -4.64 2.03
N ALA A 92 -18.10 -4.19 0.91
CA ALA A 92 -17.74 -5.08 -0.19
C ALA A 92 -16.33 -5.64 0.03
N GLU A 93 -16.16 -6.94 -0.20
CA GLU A 93 -14.87 -7.64 -0.17
C GLU A 93 -14.42 -7.98 -1.58
N GLN A 94 -13.17 -7.67 -1.89
CA GLN A 94 -12.53 -7.98 -3.17
C GLN A 94 -11.20 -8.67 -2.91
N ARG A 95 -11.02 -9.87 -3.47
CA ARG A 95 -9.72 -10.55 -3.42
C ARG A 95 -8.81 -9.92 -4.47
N LEU A 96 -7.69 -9.39 -4.03
CA LEU A 96 -6.73 -8.73 -4.91
C LEU A 96 -5.73 -9.73 -5.45
N VAL A 97 -5.50 -9.68 -6.77
CA VAL A 97 -4.33 -10.32 -7.37
C VAL A 97 -3.10 -9.44 -7.22
N ALA A 98 -1.92 -10.02 -7.36
CA ALA A 98 -0.64 -9.34 -7.13
C ALA A 98 -0.46 -8.04 -7.93
N ASP A 99 -1.10 -7.95 -9.10
CA ASP A 99 -0.98 -6.82 -10.01
C ASP A 99 -2.01 -5.70 -9.74
N GLU A 100 -2.93 -5.90 -8.79
CA GLU A 100 -3.98 -4.92 -8.43
C GLU A 100 -3.60 -4.02 -7.25
N ILE A 101 -2.42 -4.23 -6.63
CA ILE A 101 -1.93 -3.41 -5.52
C ILE A 101 -0.62 -2.74 -5.92
N GLU A 102 -0.64 -1.41 -5.97
CA GLU A 102 0.58 -0.61 -6.03
C GLU A 102 0.86 -0.01 -4.63
N VAL A 103 2.11 -0.11 -4.17
CA VAL A 103 2.56 0.48 -2.90
C VAL A 103 3.50 1.63 -3.19
N TRP A 104 3.26 2.76 -2.53
CA TRP A 104 4.06 3.97 -2.64
C TRP A 104 4.61 4.35 -1.25
N SER A 105 5.94 4.38 -1.13
CA SER A 105 6.61 4.84 0.09
C SER A 105 6.72 6.36 0.08
N VAL A 106 5.97 7.06 0.92
CA VAL A 106 6.24 8.49 1.16
C VAL A 106 7.60 8.54 1.86
N GLY A 107 8.58 9.18 1.22
CA GLY A 107 9.95 9.29 1.71
C GLY A 107 10.01 9.72 3.17
N GLY A 108 10.10 8.74 4.07
CA GLY A 108 10.41 8.93 5.47
C GLY A 108 11.91 9.16 5.56
N LYS A 109 12.27 10.44 5.53
CA LYS A 109 13.56 10.99 5.98
C LYS A 109 14.16 10.12 7.07
N ASP A 110 15.42 9.74 6.91
CA ASP A 110 16.27 9.20 7.96
C ASP A 110 15.90 9.79 9.32
N ARG A 111 15.37 8.95 10.20
CA ARG A 111 15.55 9.10 11.63
C ARG A 111 16.12 7.80 12.14
N ASN A 112 17.44 7.70 11.99
CA ASN A 112 18.30 7.06 12.97
C ASN A 112 17.75 7.33 14.38
N LEU A 113 17.38 6.26 15.09
CA LEU A 113 17.87 5.85 16.41
C LEU A 113 17.00 4.68 16.92
#